data_AF-A0A535H6P0-F1
#
_entry.id   AF-A0A535H6P0-F1
#
_cell.length_a   1.000
_cell.length_b   1.000
_cell.length_c   1.000
_cell.angle_alpha   90.00
_cell.angle_beta   90.00
_cell.angle_gamma   90.00
#
_symmetry.space_group_name_H-M   'P 1'
#
loop_
_entity.id
_entity.type
_entity.pdbx_description
1 polymer ?
#
loop_
_entity_poly.entity_id
_entity_poly.type
_entity_poly.pdbx_seq_one_letter_code
_entity_poly.pdbx_strand_id
1 'polypeptide(L)' 'MPDVPDLLSRKSTLVMGILNATDDSFSADGFGDDVEALVRRGVEMERDGADILDVGAAS' A
#
# COMPACT_ATOMS: atom_id res chain seq x y z
N MET A 1 -7.52 -12.70 -6.34
CA MET A 1 -8.08 -11.40 -5.92
C MET A 1 -9.43 -11.21 -6.60
N PRO A 2 -10.42 -10.61 -5.93
CA PRO A 2 -11.67 -10.21 -6.59
C PRO A 2 -11.38 -9.20 -7.71
N ASP A 3 -12.29 -9.11 -8.69
CA ASP A 3 -12.23 -8.04 -9.68
C ASP A 3 -12.47 -6.67 -9.00
N VAL A 4 -11.90 -5.60 -9.54
CA VAL A 4 -11.95 -4.26 -8.92
C VAL A 4 -13.38 -3.74 -8.75
N PRO A 5 -14.26 -3.79 -9.78
CA PRO A 5 -15.68 -3.48 -9.61
C PRO A 5 -16.37 -4.26 -8.49
N ASP A 6 -16.08 -5.56 -8.36
CA ASP A 6 -16.66 -6.41 -7.33
C ASP A 6 -16.20 -5.98 -5.93
N LEU A 7 -14.91 -5.69 -5.78
CA LEU A 7 -14.33 -5.20 -4.52
C LEU A 7 -15.00 -3.91 -4.06
N LEU A 8 -15.14 -2.94 -4.97
CA LEU A 8 -15.71 -1.61 -4.68
C LEU A 8 -17.24 -1.63 -4.45
N SER A 9 -17.91 -2.71 -4.87
CA SER A 9 -19.35 -2.91 -4.64
C SER A 9 -19.69 -3.47 -3.26
N ARG A 10 -18.68 -3.88 -2.47
CA ARG A 10 -18.89 -4.47 -1.13
C ARG A 10 -19.57 -3.48 -0.20
N LYS A 11 -20.50 -3.98 0.61
CA LYS A 11 -21.20 -3.19 1.65
C LYS A 11 -20.41 -3.07 2.96
N SER A 12 -19.25 -3.70 3.05
CA SER A 12 -18.35 -3.62 4.20
C SER A 12 -17.34 -2.49 4.02
N THR A 13 -16.85 -1.94 5.12
CA THR A 13 -15.69 -1.03 5.10
C THR A 13 -14.50 -1.71 4.42
N LEU A 14 -13.86 -0.99 3.50
CA LEU A 14 -12.61 -1.40 2.88
C LEU A 14 -11.45 -0.75 3.63
N VAL A 15 -10.37 -1.50 3.83
CA VAL A 15 -9.14 -1.00 4.43
C VAL A 15 -8.18 -0.58 3.33
N MET A 16 -7.71 0.67 3.38
CA MET A 16 -6.71 1.21 2.46
C MET A 16 -5.36 1.36 3.18
N GLY A 17 -4.35 0.63 2.73
CA GLY A 17 -2.97 0.82 3.16
C GLY A 17 -2.34 2.00 2.43
N ILE A 18 -1.78 2.95 3.17
CA ILE A 18 -1.04 4.08 2.58
C ILE A 18 0.43 3.67 2.44
N LEU A 19 0.90 3.59 1.19
CA LEU A 19 2.26 3.20 0.85
C LEU A 19 3.00 4.41 0.27
N ASN A 20 3.72 5.13 1.14
CA ASN A 20 4.52 6.28 0.75
C ASN A 20 5.86 5.80 0.17
N ALA A 21 6.15 6.22 -1.07
CA ALA A 21 7.34 5.85 -1.83
C ALA A 21 8.41 6.96 -1.86
N THR A 22 8.39 7.90 -0.91
CA THR A 22 9.40 8.97 -0.78
C THR A 22 10.40 8.69 0.34
N ASP A 23 11.63 9.20 0.17
CA ASP A 23 12.75 9.07 1.11
C ASP A 23 12.60 9.82 2.43
N ASP A 24 11.64 10.75 2.53
CA ASP A 24 11.57 11.70 3.65
C ASP A 24 10.83 11.16 4.89
N SER A 25 10.71 9.84 5.03
CA SER A 25 10.23 9.26 6.28
C SER A 25 11.33 9.40 7.34
N PHE A 26 11.09 10.26 8.32
CA PHE A 26 11.89 10.49 9.53
C PHE A 26 12.10 9.23 10.42
N SER A 27 11.57 8.08 10.01
CA SER A 27 11.86 6.74 10.52
C SER A 27 12.84 6.07 9.55
N ALA A 28 13.91 5.45 10.03
CA ALA A 28 15.05 4.94 9.26
C ALA A 28 14.75 3.77 8.27
N ASP A 29 13.55 3.75 7.70
CA ASP A 29 12.92 2.66 6.95
C ASP A 29 12.49 3.13 5.52
N GLY A 30 12.92 4.32 5.10
CA GLY A 30 12.62 4.89 3.79
C GLY A 30 13.09 3.97 2.66
N PHE A 31 12.20 3.72 1.70
CA PHE A 31 12.47 2.76 0.62
C PHE A 31 13.32 3.31 -0.53
N GLY A 32 13.59 4.62 -0.62
CA GLY A 32 14.37 5.22 -1.71
C GLY A 32 14.03 4.69 -3.10
N ASP A 33 15.06 4.44 -3.92
CA ASP A 33 14.95 3.80 -5.23
C ASP A 33 14.73 2.26 -5.14
N ASP A 34 14.56 1.68 -3.94
CA ASP A 34 14.37 0.25 -3.74
C ASP A 34 12.89 -0.16 -3.93
N VAL A 35 12.54 -0.34 -5.20
CA VAL A 35 11.22 -0.82 -5.63
C VAL A 35 10.89 -2.19 -5.03
N GLU A 36 11.87 -3.07 -4.85
CA GLU A 36 11.63 -4.40 -4.29
C GLU A 36 11.17 -4.33 -2.84
N ALA A 37 11.75 -3.40 -2.10
CA ALA A 37 11.39 -3.16 -0.71
C ALA A 37 10.00 -2.49 -0.58
N LEU A 38 9.65 -1.57 -1.48
CA LEU A 38 8.29 -1.01 -1.60
C LEU A 38 7.24 -2.09 -1.90
N VAL A 39 7.55 -2.99 -2.83
CA VAL A 39 6.68 -4.14 -3.17
C VAL A 39 6.51 -5.06 -1.98
N ARG A 40 7.60 -5.42 -1.28
CA ARG A 40 7.54 -6.26 -0.08
C ARG A 40 6.63 -5.64 0.98
N ARG A 41 6.71 -4.33 1.18
CA ARG A 41 5.82 -3.62 2.11
C ARG A 41 4.35 -3.68 1.69
N GLY A 42 4.06 -3.50 0.40
CA GLY A 42 2.70 -3.65 -0.13
C GLY A 42 2.14 -5.06 0.10
N VAL A 43 2.96 -6.10 -0.11
CA VAL A 43 2.59 -7.50 0.13
C VAL A 43 2.34 -7.76 1.63
N GLU A 44 3.14 -7.17 2.52
CA GLU A 44 2.88 -7.25 3.97
C GLU A 44 1.53 -6.60 4.33
N MET A 45 1.24 -5.41 3.79
CA MET A 45 -0.04 -4.73 4.03
C MET A 45 -1.24 -5.55 3.55
N GLU A 46 -1.13 -6.20 2.38
CA GLU A 46 -2.17 -7.14 1.91
C GLU A 46 -2.37 -8.29 2.91
N ARG A 47 -1.28 -8.89 3.38
CA ARG A 47 -1.32 -9.98 4.38
C ARG A 47 -1.90 -9.55 5.72
N ASP A 48 -1.72 -8.29 6.09
CA ASP A 48 -2.29 -7.68 7.28
C ASP A 48 -3.77 -7.27 7.11
N GLY A 49 -4.32 -7.40 5.90
CA GLY A 49 -5.74 -7.20 5.61
C GLY A 49 -6.09 -5.90 4.89
N ALA A 50 -5.13 -5.23 4.25
CA ALA A 50 -5.43 -4.13 3.34
C ALA A 50 -6.18 -4.66 2.09
N ASP A 51 -7.36 -4.11 1.81
CA ASP A 51 -8.13 -4.41 0.61
C ASP A 51 -7.61 -3.61 -0.60
N ILE A 52 -7.07 -2.41 -0.35
CA ILE A 52 -6.56 -1.45 -1.35
C ILE A 52 -5.22 -0.92 -0.87
N LEU A 53 -4.31 -0.63 -1.79
CA LEU A 53 -3.09 0.14 -1.51
C LEU A 53 -3.16 1.49 -2.25
N ASP A 54 -2.95 2.58 -1.52
CA ASP A 54 -2.74 3.92 -2.08
C ASP A 54 -1.24 4.20 -2.10
N VAL A 55 -0.67 4.22 -3.30
CA VAL A 55 0.77 4.37 -3.51
C VAL A 55 1.07 5.80 -3.96
N GLY A 56 1.74 6.56 -3.12
CA GLY A 56 2.03 7.97 -3.36
C GLY A 56 3.52 8.28 -3.24
N ALA A 57 4.05 9.08 -4.16
CA ALA A 57 5.43 9.60 -4.13
C ALA A 57 5.45 11.14 -4.06
N ALA A 58 4.64 11.72 -3.16
CA ALA A 58 4.59 13.17 -3.00
C ALA A 58 5.81 13.68 -2.21
N SER A 59 6.56 14.60 -2.83
CA SER A 59 7.61 15.43 -2.23
C SER A 59 7.07 16.78 -1.81
#